data_AF-A0A4R8GM53-F1
#
_entry.id   AF-A0A4R8GM53-F1
#
_cell.length_a   1.000
_cell.length_b   1.000
_cell.length_c   1.000
_cell.angle_alpha   90.00
_cell.angle_beta   90.00
_cell.angle_gamma   90.00
#
_symmetry.space_group_name_H-M   'P 1'
#
loop_
_entity.id
_entity.type
_entity.pdbx_description
1 polymer ?
#
loop_
_entity_poly.entity_id
_entity_poly.type
_entity_poly.pdbx_seq_one_letter_code
_entity_poly.pdbx_strand_id
1 'polypeptide(L)'
;MNELQCFMRKYQKEMGWEISGENYARSRDSLLNNYMLLTTEVAEVAEELRKAFNLVSDYTKEGMDEELAFQLASDQVKEELGKELADCLAYLIKFYNFFGIDLEDSFYGKMDEVRKRRNKGGSFAEK
;
A
#
# COMPACT_ATOMS: atom_id res chain seq x y z
N MET A 1 -7.75 12.41 13.93
CA MET A 1 -8.04 10.99 13.66
C MET A 1 -9.19 10.87 12.70
N ASN A 2 -8.86 10.61 11.45
CA ASN A 2 -9.79 10.82 10.34
C ASN A 2 -10.75 9.65 10.18
N GLU A 3 -11.74 9.83 9.32
CA GLU A 3 -12.87 8.91 9.16
C GLU A 3 -12.42 7.47 8.89
N LEU A 4 -11.50 7.28 7.94
CA LEU A 4 -10.97 5.97 7.59
C LEU A 4 -10.18 5.31 8.73
N GLN A 5 -9.31 6.06 9.40
CA GLN A 5 -8.52 5.55 10.52
C GLN A 5 -9.42 5.16 11.71
N CYS A 6 -10.47 5.96 11.98
CA CYS A 6 -11.50 5.66 12.98
C CYS A 6 -12.33 4.44 12.63
N PHE A 7 -12.77 4.33 11.37
CA PHE A 7 -13.49 3.17 10.85
C PHE A 7 -12.66 1.90 11.04
N MET A 8 -11.41 1.90 10.57
CA MET A 8 -10.53 0.74 10.67
C MET A 8 -10.26 0.32 12.11
N ARG A 9 -10.11 1.27 13.03
CA ARG A 9 -9.96 0.97 14.46
C ARG A 9 -11.16 0.21 15.02
N LYS A 10 -12.38 0.67 14.69
CA LYS A 10 -13.62 0.01 15.14
C LYS A 10 -13.76 -1.37 14.52
N TYR A 11 -13.59 -1.46 13.20
CA TYR A 11 -13.68 -2.70 12.45
C TYR A 11 -12.70 -3.77 12.98
N GLN A 12 -11.43 -3.40 13.19
CA GLN A 12 -10.42 -4.33 13.73
C GLN A 12 -10.77 -4.83 15.14
N LYS A 13 -11.33 -3.96 15.98
CA LYS A 13 -11.79 -4.33 17.32
C LYS A 13 -12.99 -5.29 17.27
N GLU A 14 -13.97 -5.00 16.42
CA GLU A 14 -15.15 -5.86 16.22
C GLU A 14 -14.76 -7.26 15.72
N MET A 15 -13.75 -7.34 14.86
CA MET A 15 -13.23 -8.61 14.32
C MET A 15 -12.25 -9.32 15.26
N GLY A 16 -11.84 -8.70 16.37
CA GLY A 16 -10.81 -9.25 17.27
C GLY A 16 -9.42 -9.33 16.61
N TRP A 17 -9.15 -8.45 15.66
CA TRP A 17 -7.92 -8.43 14.87
C TRP A 17 -6.89 -7.41 15.35
N GLU A 18 -7.12 -6.72 16.46
CA GLU A 18 -6.20 -5.70 16.98
C GLU A 18 -4.78 -6.24 17.20
N ILE A 19 -3.77 -5.38 17.02
CA ILE A 19 -2.40 -5.71 17.47
C ILE A 19 -2.43 -5.74 19.01
N SER A 20 -1.97 -6.84 19.60
CA SER A 20 -2.06 -7.03 21.05
C SER A 20 -1.22 -6.00 21.80
N GLY A 21 -1.84 -5.29 22.75
CA GLY A 21 -1.18 -4.38 23.69
C GLY A 21 -1.02 -4.95 25.11
N GLU A 22 -1.25 -6.25 25.30
CA GLU A 22 -1.35 -6.86 26.65
C GLU A 22 -0.01 -6.88 27.40
N ASN A 23 1.06 -7.29 26.72
CA ASN A 23 2.42 -7.34 27.25
C ASN A 23 3.42 -7.38 26.10
N TYR A 24 4.69 -7.10 26.41
CA TYR A 24 5.75 -7.01 25.40
C TYR A 24 5.86 -8.24 24.49
N ALA A 25 5.81 -9.46 25.05
CA ALA A 25 5.96 -10.67 24.25
C ALA A 25 4.81 -10.83 23.23
N ARG A 26 3.56 -10.64 23.69
CA ARG A 26 2.38 -10.68 22.83
C ARG A 26 2.37 -9.55 21.80
N SER A 27 2.76 -8.34 22.18
CA SER A 27 2.87 -7.21 21.27
C SER A 27 3.93 -7.47 20.20
N ARG A 28 5.11 -7.96 20.57
CA ARG A 28 6.18 -8.31 19.63
C ARG A 28 5.70 -9.34 18.61
N ASP A 29 5.12 -10.45 19.08
CA ASP A 29 4.68 -11.53 18.21
C ASP A 29 3.55 -11.05 17.28
N SER A 30 2.61 -10.25 17.80
CA SER A 30 1.52 -9.66 17.02
C SER A 30 2.03 -8.67 15.96
N LEU A 31 2.98 -7.79 16.32
CA LEU A 31 3.61 -6.85 15.39
C LEU A 31 4.34 -7.56 14.25
N LEU A 32 5.14 -8.59 14.58
CA LEU A 32 5.85 -9.38 13.58
C LEU A 32 4.89 -10.11 12.64
N ASN A 33 3.81 -10.68 13.18
CA ASN A 33 2.80 -11.33 12.35
C ASN A 33 2.10 -10.34 11.40
N ASN A 34 1.69 -9.17 11.89
CA ASN A 34 1.07 -8.15 11.04
C ASN A 34 2.06 -7.57 10.01
N TYR A 35 3.35 -7.51 10.34
CA TYR A 35 4.37 -7.11 9.37
C TYR A 35 4.53 -8.16 8.27
N MET A 36 4.57 -9.44 8.63
CA MET A 36 4.61 -10.53 7.66
C MET A 36 3.38 -10.51 6.74
N LEU A 37 2.18 -10.29 7.29
CA LEU A 37 0.96 -10.17 6.50
C LEU A 37 1.03 -8.98 5.53
N LEU A 38 1.42 -7.78 6.01
CA LEU A 38 1.65 -6.63 5.13
C LEU A 38 2.62 -6.96 3.97
N THR A 39 3.69 -7.71 4.24
CA THR A 39 4.63 -8.09 3.17
C THR A 39 4.05 -9.08 2.17
N THR A 40 3.07 -9.89 2.58
CA THR A 40 2.31 -10.75 1.66
C THR A 40 1.45 -9.92 0.73
N GLU A 41 0.67 -8.97 1.25
CA GLU A 41 -0.19 -8.10 0.42
C GLU A 41 0.65 -7.29 -0.59
N VAL A 42 1.85 -6.84 -0.19
CA VAL A 42 2.78 -6.17 -1.11
C VAL A 42 3.27 -7.11 -2.22
N ALA A 43 3.44 -8.40 -1.94
CA ALA A 43 3.79 -9.39 -2.94
C ALA A 43 2.61 -9.68 -3.89
N GLU A 44 1.38 -9.60 -3.41
CA GLU A 44 0.16 -9.73 -4.24
C GLU A 44 -0.02 -8.51 -5.15
N VAL A 45 0.30 -7.29 -4.70
CA VAL A 45 0.42 -6.13 -5.60
C VAL A 45 1.44 -6.40 -6.72
N ALA A 46 2.58 -7.00 -6.40
CA ALA A 46 3.60 -7.32 -7.40
C ALA A 46 3.13 -8.42 -8.38
N GLU A 47 2.30 -9.36 -7.91
CA GLU A 47 1.66 -10.38 -8.74
C GLU A 47 0.72 -9.75 -9.78
N GLU A 48 -0.15 -8.83 -9.37
CA GLU A 48 -1.09 -8.15 -10.28
C GLU A 48 -0.37 -7.28 -11.31
N LEU A 49 0.72 -6.60 -10.91
CA LEU A 49 1.58 -5.87 -11.85
C LEU A 49 2.23 -6.83 -12.86
N ARG A 50 2.73 -7.98 -12.41
CA ARG A 50 3.32 -8.99 -13.31
C ARG A 50 2.30 -9.50 -14.31
N LYS A 51 1.05 -9.76 -13.88
CA LYS A 51 -0.04 -10.15 -14.77
C LYS A 51 -0.29 -9.09 -15.84
N ALA A 52 -0.36 -7.81 -15.45
CA ALA A 52 -0.52 -6.72 -16.40
C ALA A 52 0.60 -6.71 -17.45
N PHE A 53 1.87 -6.81 -17.04
CA PHE A 53 2.99 -6.80 -17.98
C PHE A 53 3.02 -8.00 -18.92
N ASN A 54 2.62 -9.19 -18.43
CA ASN A 54 2.49 -10.36 -19.29
C ASN A 54 1.42 -10.15 -20.36
N LEU A 55 0.26 -9.59 -20.00
CA LEU A 55 -0.80 -9.24 -20.94
C LEU A 55 -0.32 -8.26 -22.01
N VAL A 56 0.42 -7.21 -21.62
CA VAL A 56 1.01 -6.26 -22.57
C VAL A 56 1.96 -6.97 -23.53
N SER A 57 2.85 -7.81 -23.01
CA SER A 57 3.77 -8.60 -23.83
C SER A 57 3.04 -9.48 -24.83
N ASP A 58 1.90 -10.06 -24.46
CA ASP A 58 1.16 -10.96 -25.33
C ASP A 58 0.39 -10.19 -26.41
N TYR A 59 -0.28 -9.08 -26.06
CA TYR A 59 -0.94 -8.21 -27.04
C TYR A 59 0.03 -7.58 -28.04
N THR A 60 1.21 -7.16 -27.58
CA THR A 60 2.22 -6.57 -28.47
C THR A 60 2.82 -7.61 -29.43
N LYS A 61 2.99 -8.88 -29.01
CA LYS A 61 3.37 -9.99 -29.92
C LYS A 61 2.30 -10.25 -30.98
N GLU A 62 1.04 -9.98 -30.69
CA GLU A 62 -0.07 -10.09 -31.64
C GLU A 62 -0.19 -8.86 -32.57
N GLY A 63 0.71 -7.88 -32.42
CA GLY A 63 0.78 -6.68 -33.27
C GLY A 63 -0.03 -5.49 -32.76
N MET A 64 -0.51 -5.54 -31.51
CA MET A 64 -1.15 -4.39 -30.88
C MET A 64 -0.11 -3.30 -30.53
N ASP A 65 -0.52 -2.04 -30.64
CA ASP A 65 0.24 -0.90 -30.10
C ASP A 65 0.46 -1.03 -28.59
N GLU A 66 1.64 -0.67 -28.11
CA GLU A 66 2.07 -0.88 -26.72
C GLU A 66 1.26 -0.06 -25.72
N GLU A 67 0.91 1.19 -26.03
CA GLU A 67 0.14 2.06 -25.14
C GLU A 67 -1.30 1.54 -25.03
N LEU A 68 -1.89 1.12 -26.16
CA LEU A 68 -3.20 0.49 -26.17
C LEU A 68 -3.20 -0.84 -25.40
N ALA A 69 -2.16 -1.66 -25.57
CA ALA A 69 -1.99 -2.91 -24.85
C ALA A 69 -1.87 -2.68 -23.34
N PHE A 70 -1.11 -1.66 -22.92
CA PHE A 70 -0.97 -1.29 -21.52
C PHE A 70 -2.26 -0.79 -20.90
N GLN A 71 -3.04 0.03 -21.62
CA GLN A 71 -4.35 0.48 -21.15
C GLN A 71 -5.29 -0.71 -20.93
N LEU A 72 -5.39 -1.64 -21.90
CA LEU A 72 -6.24 -2.83 -21.79
C LEU A 72 -5.81 -3.79 -20.68
N ALA A 73 -4.49 -4.00 -20.52
CA ALA A 73 -3.96 -4.82 -19.44
C ALA A 73 -4.22 -4.19 -18.07
N SER A 74 -4.04 -2.87 -17.96
CA SER A 74 -4.32 -2.12 -16.72
C SER A 74 -5.78 -2.21 -16.33
N ASP A 75 -6.70 -2.05 -17.29
CA ASP A 75 -8.14 -2.16 -17.02
C ASP A 75 -8.54 -3.56 -16.57
N GLN A 76 -7.86 -4.62 -17.05
CA GLN A 76 -8.11 -6.00 -16.66
C GLN A 76 -7.66 -6.33 -15.24
N VAL A 77 -6.52 -5.79 -14.78
CA VAL A 77 -6.01 -6.06 -13.42
C VAL A 77 -6.52 -5.08 -12.37
N LYS A 78 -7.18 -3.99 -12.79
CA LYS A 78 -7.54 -2.84 -11.94
C LYS A 78 -8.33 -3.23 -10.69
N GLU A 79 -9.27 -4.16 -10.81
CA GLU A 79 -10.09 -4.58 -9.67
C GLU A 79 -9.26 -5.31 -8.62
N GLU A 80 -8.53 -6.35 -9.02
CA GLU A 80 -7.69 -7.14 -8.10
C GLU A 80 -6.56 -6.28 -7.52
N LEU A 81 -5.86 -5.51 -8.36
CA LEU A 81 -4.84 -4.56 -7.89
C LEU A 81 -5.42 -3.58 -6.85
N GLY A 82 -6.66 -3.14 -7.02
CA GLY A 82 -7.35 -2.30 -6.06
C GLY A 82 -7.59 -2.97 -4.70
N LYS A 83 -7.89 -4.28 -4.70
CA LYS A 83 -8.05 -5.09 -3.47
C LYS A 83 -6.73 -5.20 -2.72
N GLU A 84 -5.66 -5.61 -3.41
CA GLU A 84 -4.33 -5.79 -2.78
C GLU A 84 -3.75 -4.46 -2.25
N LEU A 85 -3.98 -3.35 -2.94
CA LEU A 85 -3.62 -2.01 -2.45
C LEU A 85 -4.45 -1.61 -1.21
N ALA A 86 -5.72 -1.99 -1.16
CA ALA A 86 -6.56 -1.75 0.00
C ALA A 86 -6.12 -2.59 1.20
N ASP A 87 -5.70 -3.84 0.99
CA ASP A 87 -5.19 -4.71 2.05
C ASP A 87 -3.85 -4.19 2.60
N CYS A 88 -2.93 -3.75 1.73
CA CYS A 88 -1.73 -3.01 2.14
C CYS A 88 -2.08 -1.81 3.04
N LEU A 89 -3.06 -1.00 2.61
CA LEU A 89 -3.50 0.17 3.36
C LEU A 89 -4.11 -0.21 4.72
N ALA A 90 -4.89 -1.30 4.77
CA ALA A 90 -5.51 -1.78 6.00
C ALA A 90 -4.46 -2.15 7.06
N TYR A 91 -3.40 -2.87 6.69
CA TYR A 91 -2.29 -3.17 7.60
C TYR A 91 -1.50 -1.92 8.01
N LEU A 92 -1.22 -1.00 7.08
CA LEU A 92 -0.56 0.26 7.42
C LEU A 92 -1.37 1.05 8.46
N ILE A 93 -2.68 1.22 8.24
CA ILE A 93 -3.57 1.91 9.18
C ILE A 93 -3.59 1.20 10.55
N LYS A 94 -3.52 -0.13 10.56
CA LYS A 94 -3.42 -0.93 11.78
C LYS A 94 -2.19 -0.55 12.62
N PHE A 95 -1.03 -0.38 11.97
CA PHE A 95 0.18 0.09 12.66
C PHE A 95 0.02 1.53 13.17
N TYR A 96 -0.51 2.44 12.36
CA TYR A 96 -0.80 3.81 12.80
C TYR A 96 -1.70 3.81 14.04
N ASN A 97 -2.76 3.00 14.04
CA ASN A 97 -3.67 2.86 15.16
C ASN A 97 -3.01 2.30 16.41
N PHE A 98 -2.21 1.23 16.28
CA PHE A 98 -1.51 0.62 17.41
C PHE A 98 -0.52 1.58 18.08
N PHE A 99 0.23 2.35 17.29
CA PHE A 99 1.20 3.33 17.82
C PHE A 99 0.57 4.68 18.20
N GLY A 100 -0.74 4.87 17.99
CA GLY A 100 -1.41 6.14 18.27
C GLY A 100 -0.94 7.30 17.38
N ILE A 101 -0.47 6.99 16.17
CA ILE A 101 0.01 7.98 15.20
C ILE A 101 -1.17 8.43 14.33
N ASP A 102 -1.37 9.74 14.18
CA ASP A 102 -2.34 10.26 13.21
C ASP A 102 -1.80 10.08 11.79
N LEU A 103 -2.57 9.34 10.96
CA LEU A 103 -2.16 8.95 9.61
C LEU A 103 -1.92 10.16 8.71
N GLU A 104 -2.86 11.11 8.68
CA GLU A 104 -2.80 12.23 7.74
C GLU A 104 -1.77 13.26 8.17
N ASP A 105 -1.68 13.58 9.46
CA ASP A 105 -0.65 14.50 9.96
C ASP A 105 0.75 13.96 9.63
N SER A 106 0.97 12.65 9.83
CA SER A 106 2.21 11.97 9.46
C SER A 106 2.47 12.01 7.95
N PHE A 107 1.46 11.69 7.14
CA PHE A 107 1.58 11.67 5.68
C PHE A 107 1.84 13.07 5.10
N TYR A 108 1.04 14.07 5.45
CA TYR A 108 1.19 15.44 4.95
C TYR A 108 2.48 16.09 5.43
N GLY A 109 2.88 15.85 6.69
CA GLY A 109 4.18 16.27 7.20
C GLY A 109 5.33 15.70 6.37
N LYS A 110 5.24 14.41 6.00
CA LYS A 110 6.24 13.77 5.14
C LYS A 110 6.26 14.34 3.72
N MET A 111 5.11 14.58 3.11
CA MET A 111 5.02 15.13 1.75
C MET A 111 5.55 16.57 1.66
N ASP A 112 5.32 17.39 2.69
CA ASP A 112 5.90 18.73 2.78
C ASP A 112 7.44 18.67 2.91
N GLU A 113 7.96 17.73 3.70
CA GLU A 113 9.39 17.46 3.77
C GLU A 113 9.98 17.10 2.39
N VAL A 114 9.34 16.20 1.65
CA VAL A 114 9.75 15.81 0.29
C VAL A 114 9.74 17.01 -0.67
N ARG A 115 8.68 17.83 -0.63
CA ARG A 115 8.57 19.06 -1.42
C ARG A 115 9.72 20.03 -1.12
N LYS A 116 10.04 20.23 0.15
CA LYS A 116 11.16 21.09 0.59
C LYS A 116 12.51 20.54 0.14
N ARG A 117 12.73 19.22 0.19
CA ARG A 117 13.97 18.59 -0.30
C ARG A 117 14.16 18.82 -1.79
N ARG A 118 13.11 18.63 -2.61
CA ARG A 118 13.16 18.93 -4.06
C ARG A 118 13.54 20.38 -4.33
N ASN A 119 12.95 21.32 -3.57
CA ASN A 119 13.21 22.75 -3.75
C ASN A 119 14.61 23.18 -3.26
N LYS A 120 15.24 22.43 -2.35
CA LYS A 120 16.63 22.66 -1.91
C LYS A 120 17.67 21.96 -2.80
N GLY A 121 17.28 20.93 -3.55
CA GLY A 121 18.13 20.10 -4.40
C GLY A 121 17.89 20.30 -5.89
N GLY A 122 17.67 21.53 -6.34
CA GLY A 122 17.57 21.85 -7.77
C GLY A 122 18.89 21.63 -8.52
N SER A 123 19.22 20.36 -8.80
CA SER A 123 20.12 19.87 -9.86
C SER A 123 20.38 18.37 -9.64
N PHE A 124 19.39 17.51 -9.91
CA PHE A 124 19.62 16.09 -10.22
C PHE A 124 18.51 15.53 -11.13
N ALA A 125 17.94 16.38 -11.99
CA ALA A 125 17.25 15.92 -13.18
C ALA A 125 18.21 16.16 -14.35
N GLU A 126 18.40 15.11 -15.16
CA GLU A 126 19.35 14.98 -16.29
C GLU A 126 20.76 14.49 -15.91
N LYS A 127 20.89 13.17 -15.83
CA LYS A 127 21.97 12.42 -16.47
C LYS A 127 21.40 11.21 -17.18
#